data_AF-A0A0E3BLL8-F1
#
_entry.id   AF-A0A0E3BLL8-F1
#
_cell.length_a   1.000
_cell.length_b   1.000
_cell.length_c   1.000
_cell.angle_alpha   90.00
_cell.angle_beta   90.00
_cell.angle_gamma   90.00
#
_symmetry.space_group_name_H-M   'P 1'
#
loop_
_entity.id
_entity.type
_entity.pdbx_description
1 polymer ?
#
loop_
_entity_poly.entity_id
_entity_poly.type
_entity_poly.pdbx_seq_one_letter_code
_entity_poly.pdbx_strand_id
1 'polypeptide(L)'
;MYIGARDTAGNPQGLNFVGNVPELKVSLSVETLEHQESTSGQRLTDLQLIKTKKGEFACTLEELIAVNLGLALYGTTTEQVSGTVTAEALPNPITVGSLYLLAKQNVSSVVVKDSSATPKTLPAGQYSLNAKHGSLSITDKTTGGPFVEPFKVDYAYGAAQSTALFTQPLPERWVRFEGLNTADSNREVVIDLYRVAINPAKELSIITEELLKFELSGQVLADTLKPAAGDLGQFGRIVLL
;
A
#
# COMPACT_ATOMS: atom_id res chain seq x y z
N MET A 1 12.69 -9.89 2.33
CA MET A 1 11.37 -10.56 2.33
C MET A 1 10.70 -10.36 0.99
N TYR A 2 9.89 -11.31 0.54
CA TYR A 2 9.21 -11.26 -0.75
C TYR A 2 7.72 -11.57 -0.63
N ILE A 3 6.88 -10.85 -1.36
CA ILE A 3 5.43 -11.05 -1.41
C ILE A 3 4.98 -11.03 -2.88
N GLY A 4 4.09 -11.94 -3.26
CA GLY A 4 3.60 -12.02 -4.64
C GLY A 4 2.24 -12.67 -4.77
N ALA A 5 1.67 -12.54 -5.97
CA ALA A 5 0.42 -13.19 -6.33
C ALA A 5 0.58 -14.72 -6.38
N ARG A 6 -0.54 -15.42 -6.27
CA ARG A 6 -0.63 -16.87 -6.43
C ARG A 6 -1.59 -17.19 -7.57
N ASP A 7 -1.29 -18.23 -8.34
CA ASP A 7 -2.15 -18.70 -9.42
C ASP A 7 -3.35 -19.50 -8.88
N THR A 8 -4.25 -19.92 -9.79
CA THR A 8 -5.41 -20.75 -9.45
C THR A 8 -5.01 -22.14 -8.92
N ALA A 9 -3.79 -22.60 -9.17
CA ALA A 9 -3.23 -23.85 -8.65
C ALA A 9 -2.50 -23.68 -7.30
N GLY A 10 -2.45 -22.45 -6.77
CA GLY A 10 -1.81 -22.13 -5.50
C GLY A 10 -0.28 -22.03 -5.54
N ASN A 11 0.30 -21.81 -6.72
CA ASN A 11 1.73 -21.58 -6.92
C ASN A 11 2.03 -20.08 -7.00
N PRO A 12 3.22 -19.64 -6.54
CA PRO A 12 3.61 -18.24 -6.62
C PRO A 12 3.87 -17.78 -8.06
N GLN A 13 3.32 -16.63 -8.45
CA GLN A 13 3.49 -16.01 -9.79
C GLN A 13 4.57 -14.92 -9.81
N GLY A 14 5.74 -15.24 -9.24
CA GLY A 14 6.81 -14.27 -9.03
C GLY A 14 6.57 -13.41 -7.79
N LEU A 15 7.57 -13.33 -6.92
CA LEU A 15 7.50 -12.57 -5.68
C LEU A 15 8.30 -11.28 -5.81
N ASN A 16 7.75 -10.18 -5.33
CA ASN A 16 8.42 -8.88 -5.32
C ASN A 16 9.11 -8.66 -3.98
N PHE A 17 10.31 -8.08 -4.01
CA PHE A 17 11.00 -7.65 -2.82
C PHE A 17 10.26 -6.47 -2.19
N VAL A 18 9.94 -6.56 -0.89
CA VAL A 18 9.14 -5.55 -0.17
C VAL A 18 9.98 -4.52 0.58
N GLY A 19 11.30 -4.56 0.42
CA GLY A 19 12.22 -3.68 1.12
C GLY A 19 12.72 -4.23 2.46
N ASN A 20 13.25 -3.34 3.29
CA ASN A 20 13.67 -3.67 4.65
C ASN A 20 12.48 -4.02 5.55
N VAL A 21 12.63 -5.09 6.33
CA VAL A 21 11.59 -5.62 7.23
C VAL A 21 12.19 -5.80 8.62
N PRO A 22 12.14 -4.78 9.49
CA PRO A 22 12.71 -4.85 10.84
C PRO A 22 12.03 -5.89 11.75
N GLU A 23 10.76 -6.22 11.51
CA GLU A 23 10.02 -7.18 12.32
C GLU A 23 9.12 -8.07 11.46
N LEU A 24 9.17 -9.38 11.71
CA LEU A 24 8.29 -10.38 11.10
C LEU A 24 7.76 -11.31 12.20
N LYS A 25 6.45 -11.45 12.28
CA LYS A 25 5.73 -12.31 13.24
C LYS A 25 4.83 -13.29 12.48
N VAL A 26 4.95 -14.57 12.84
CA VAL A 26 4.04 -15.63 12.40
C VAL A 26 3.49 -16.30 13.65
N SER A 27 2.18 -16.19 13.85
CA SER A 27 1.49 -16.72 15.03
C SER A 27 0.58 -17.87 14.61
N LEU A 28 0.64 -18.99 15.32
CA LEU A 28 -0.26 -20.13 15.12
C LEU A 28 -1.11 -20.32 16.37
N SER A 29 -2.42 -20.42 16.20
CA SER A 29 -3.36 -20.67 17.30
C SER A 29 -4.36 -21.76 16.95
N VAL A 30 -4.84 -22.46 17.97
CA VAL A 30 -5.88 -23.48 17.84
C VAL A 30 -7.03 -23.16 18.78
N GLU A 31 -8.26 -23.32 18.30
CA GLU A 31 -9.46 -23.29 19.14
C GLU A 31 -9.80 -24.72 19.56
N THR A 32 -9.93 -24.97 20.85
CA THR A 32 -10.20 -26.30 21.40
C THR A 32 -11.59 -26.38 22.04
N LEU A 33 -12.22 -27.54 21.91
CA LEU A 33 -13.34 -27.98 22.72
C LEU A 33 -12.80 -28.88 23.81
N GLU A 34 -13.04 -28.53 25.06
CA GLU A 34 -12.71 -29.38 26.21
C GLU A 34 -14.00 -29.94 26.82
N HIS A 35 -13.96 -31.21 27.17
CA HIS A 35 -14.99 -31.88 27.94
C HIS A 35 -14.45 -32.20 29.34
N GLN A 36 -15.31 -32.02 30.35
CA GLN A 36 -14.99 -32.33 31.74
C GLN A 36 -15.75 -33.57 32.17
N GLU A 37 -15.05 -34.53 32.76
CA GLU A 37 -15.69 -35.73 33.29
C GLU A 37 -16.59 -35.38 34.49
N SER A 38 -17.71 -36.09 34.58
CA SER A 38 -18.76 -35.84 35.57
C SER A 38 -18.91 -37.00 36.57
N THR A 39 -17.87 -37.82 36.76
CA THR A 39 -17.95 -39.07 37.54
C THR A 39 -17.11 -39.01 38.82
N SER A 40 -15.94 -38.36 38.82
CA SER A 40 -15.07 -38.32 40.01
C SER A 40 -15.35 -37.14 40.96
N GLY A 41 -16.19 -36.20 40.54
CA GLY A 41 -16.45 -34.95 41.27
C GLY A 41 -15.30 -33.94 41.24
N GLN A 42 -14.20 -34.24 40.54
CA GLN A 42 -13.01 -33.38 40.47
C GLN A 42 -12.99 -32.46 39.24
N ARG A 43 -13.97 -32.58 38.32
CA ARG A 43 -14.09 -31.79 37.08
C ARG A 43 -12.83 -31.86 36.20
N LEU A 44 -12.25 -33.05 36.08
CA LEU A 44 -11.03 -33.26 35.28
C LEU A 44 -11.35 -33.16 33.78
N THR A 45 -10.48 -32.55 32.98
CA THR A 45 -10.60 -32.57 31.52
C THR A 45 -10.26 -33.98 31.02
N ASP A 46 -11.22 -34.67 30.40
CA ASP A 46 -11.06 -36.04 29.91
C ASP A 46 -10.92 -36.14 28.37
N LEU A 47 -11.36 -35.11 27.65
CA LEU A 47 -11.28 -35.03 26.20
C LEU A 47 -11.01 -33.58 25.76
N GLN A 48 -10.09 -33.44 24.81
CA GLN A 48 -9.82 -32.19 24.11
C GLN A 48 -9.84 -32.43 22.60
N LEU A 49 -10.63 -31.65 21.87
CA LEU A 49 -10.75 -31.70 20.41
C LEU A 49 -10.40 -30.34 19.80
N ILE A 50 -9.60 -30.33 18.75
CA ILE A 50 -9.28 -29.10 18.00
C ILE A 50 -10.46 -28.79 17.06
N LYS A 51 -11.10 -27.63 17.25
CA LYS A 51 -12.17 -27.11 16.37
C LYS A 51 -11.61 -26.42 15.15
N THR A 52 -10.64 -25.53 15.36
CA THR A 52 -10.13 -24.62 14.33
C THR A 52 -8.62 -24.45 14.49
N LYS A 53 -7.90 -24.38 13.36
CA LYS A 53 -6.49 -23.94 13.32
C LYS A 53 -6.44 -22.59 12.61
N LYS A 54 -5.79 -21.60 13.22
CA LYS A 54 -5.64 -20.25 12.69
C LYS A 54 -4.15 -19.90 12.61
N GLY A 55 -3.76 -19.27 11.51
CA GLY A 55 -2.45 -18.65 11.38
C GLY A 55 -2.61 -17.16 11.16
N GLU A 56 -1.74 -16.38 11.78
CA GLU A 56 -1.67 -14.92 11.62
C GLU A 56 -0.26 -14.53 11.19
N PHE A 57 -0.21 -13.49 10.39
CA PHE A 57 1.00 -12.92 9.84
C PHE A 57 1.00 -11.42 10.15
N ALA A 58 2.13 -10.90 10.61
CA ALA A 58 2.37 -9.46 10.73
C ALA A 58 3.82 -9.14 10.41
N CYS A 59 4.06 -8.05 9.68
CA CYS A 59 5.39 -7.51 9.45
C CYS A 59 5.39 -5.99 9.44
N THR A 60 6.51 -5.40 9.85
CA THR A 60 6.74 -3.96 9.77
C THR A 60 7.61 -3.66 8.56
N LEU A 61 7.17 -2.75 7.69
CA LEU A 61 7.88 -2.33 6.49
C LEU A 61 8.32 -0.87 6.62
N GLU A 62 9.45 -0.53 6.01
CA GLU A 62 10.01 0.84 6.03
C GLU A 62 9.91 1.56 4.68
N GLU A 63 9.59 0.84 3.59
CA GLU A 63 9.62 1.38 2.24
C GLU A 63 8.22 1.64 1.65
N LEU A 64 7.95 2.89 1.27
CA LEU A 64 6.77 3.31 0.51
C LEU A 64 6.95 3.08 -0.99
N ILE A 65 6.97 1.81 -1.40
CA ILE A 65 6.97 1.42 -2.82
C ILE A 65 5.56 1.03 -3.28
N ALA A 66 5.31 1.10 -4.59
CA ALA A 66 4.02 0.79 -5.20
C ALA A 66 3.45 -0.58 -4.78
N VAL A 67 4.31 -1.62 -4.74
CA VAL A 67 3.92 -2.96 -4.30
C VAL A 67 3.36 -2.94 -2.88
N ASN A 68 4.07 -2.30 -1.94
CA ASN A 68 3.65 -2.27 -0.55
C ASN A 68 2.40 -1.40 -0.36
N LEU A 69 2.32 -0.26 -1.05
CA LEU A 69 1.13 0.59 -1.04
C LEU A 69 -0.10 -0.12 -1.60
N GLY A 70 0.06 -0.89 -2.67
CA GLY A 70 -1.04 -1.70 -3.23
C GLY A 70 -1.56 -2.73 -2.22
N LEU A 71 -0.67 -3.36 -1.46
CA LEU A 71 -1.05 -4.30 -0.38
C LEU A 71 -1.67 -3.57 0.81
N ALA A 72 -1.07 -2.48 1.27
CA ALA A 72 -1.51 -1.72 2.44
C ALA A 72 -2.84 -1.01 2.22
N LEU A 73 -3.08 -0.46 1.02
CA LEU A 73 -4.25 0.38 0.73
C LEU A 73 -5.36 -0.35 -0.01
N TYR A 74 -5.19 -1.65 -0.29
CA TYR A 74 -6.02 -2.40 -1.24
C TYR A 74 -6.13 -1.67 -2.57
N GLY A 75 -4.97 -1.23 -3.04
CA GLY A 75 -4.85 -0.26 -4.11
C GLY A 75 -4.35 -0.84 -5.40
N THR A 76 -4.82 -0.26 -6.50
CA THR A 76 -4.22 -0.41 -7.81
C THR A 76 -3.31 0.78 -8.03
N THR A 77 -2.04 0.52 -8.31
CA THR A 77 -1.11 1.55 -8.76
C THR A 77 -1.28 1.76 -10.25
N THR A 78 -1.46 3.02 -10.64
CA THR A 78 -1.48 3.47 -12.03
C THR A 78 -0.21 4.25 -12.33
N GLU A 79 0.41 3.96 -13.47
CA GLU A 79 1.55 4.71 -13.94
C GLU A 79 1.09 5.90 -14.77
N GLN A 80 1.45 7.10 -14.33
CA GLN A 80 1.35 8.30 -15.11
C GLN A 80 2.57 8.36 -16.05
N VAL A 81 2.32 8.31 -17.36
CA VAL A 81 3.34 8.56 -18.39
C VAL A 81 3.44 10.07 -18.62
N SER A 82 4.64 10.57 -18.94
CA SER A 82 4.83 11.99 -19.22
C SER A 82 3.96 12.49 -20.38
N GLY A 83 3.46 13.72 -20.28
CA GLY A 83 2.63 14.32 -21.32
C GLY A 83 2.41 15.82 -21.11
N THR A 84 1.38 16.36 -21.78
CA THR A 84 0.98 17.76 -21.66
C THR A 84 -0.52 17.88 -21.43
N VAL A 85 -0.92 18.85 -20.61
CA VAL A 85 -2.30 19.28 -20.44
C VAL A 85 -2.42 20.71 -20.96
N THR A 86 -3.48 20.96 -21.71
CA THR A 86 -3.82 22.29 -22.20
C THR A 86 -5.19 22.70 -21.66
N ALA A 87 -5.30 23.95 -21.24
CA ALA A 87 -6.51 24.60 -20.81
C ALA A 87 -7.24 23.93 -19.63
N GLU A 88 -6.50 23.41 -18.65
CA GLU A 88 -7.12 22.92 -17.41
C GLU A 88 -7.74 24.08 -16.64
N ALA A 89 -9.07 24.07 -16.48
CA ALA A 89 -9.80 25.15 -15.85
C ALA A 89 -9.67 25.09 -14.32
N LEU A 90 -9.31 26.21 -13.70
CA LEU A 90 -9.37 26.39 -12.26
C LEU A 90 -10.81 26.76 -11.82
N PRO A 91 -11.17 26.57 -10.53
CA PRO A 91 -12.46 26.98 -10.00
C PRO A 91 -12.77 28.45 -10.28
N ASN A 92 -14.06 28.76 -10.48
CA ASN A 92 -14.54 30.11 -10.71
C ASN A 92 -15.62 30.46 -9.67
N PRO A 93 -15.41 31.47 -8.81
CA PRO A 93 -14.28 32.40 -8.79
C PRO A 93 -13.02 31.84 -8.11
N ILE A 94 -11.85 32.43 -8.42
CA ILE A 94 -10.61 32.20 -7.65
C ILE A 94 -10.55 33.16 -6.46
N THR A 95 -10.22 32.61 -5.30
CA THR A 95 -9.87 33.34 -4.08
C THR A 95 -8.35 33.44 -4.00
N VAL A 96 -7.82 34.66 -4.03
CA VAL A 96 -6.39 34.93 -3.90
C VAL A 96 -5.83 34.32 -2.61
N GLY A 97 -4.66 33.70 -2.71
CA GLY A 97 -3.98 33.01 -1.60
C GLY A 97 -4.47 31.59 -1.31
N SER A 98 -5.59 31.15 -1.92
CA SER A 98 -6.06 29.76 -1.79
C SER A 98 -5.22 28.81 -2.64
N LEU A 99 -5.10 27.56 -2.18
CA LEU A 99 -4.40 26.50 -2.92
C LEU A 99 -5.34 25.82 -3.91
N TYR A 100 -4.90 25.70 -5.15
CA TYR A 100 -5.60 25.01 -6.23
C TYR A 100 -4.77 23.81 -6.69
N LEU A 101 -5.44 22.67 -6.86
CA LEU A 101 -4.80 21.42 -7.29
C LEU A 101 -4.93 21.29 -8.81
N LEU A 102 -3.84 20.89 -9.45
CA LEU A 102 -3.85 20.43 -10.83
C LEU A 102 -4.13 18.93 -10.87
N ALA A 103 -4.67 18.45 -11.98
CA ALA A 103 -4.98 17.05 -12.19
C ALA A 103 -3.74 16.13 -12.22
N LYS A 104 -2.54 16.68 -12.43
CA LYS A 104 -1.28 15.92 -12.55
C LYS A 104 -0.18 16.49 -11.65
N GLN A 105 0.68 15.60 -11.15
CA GLN A 105 1.89 15.94 -10.38
C GLN A 105 3.13 16.00 -11.27
N ASN A 106 4.24 16.49 -10.71
CA ASN A 106 5.53 16.62 -11.40
C ASN A 106 5.42 17.46 -12.68
N VAL A 107 4.82 18.65 -12.55
CA VAL A 107 4.54 19.55 -13.67
C VAL A 107 5.73 20.45 -14.02
N SER A 108 5.80 20.90 -15.28
CA SER A 108 6.78 21.84 -15.81
C SER A 108 6.14 22.70 -16.90
N SER A 109 6.84 23.77 -17.32
CA SER A 109 6.36 24.68 -18.39
C SER A 109 4.93 25.22 -18.14
N VAL A 110 4.62 25.56 -16.89
CA VAL A 110 3.29 26.01 -16.46
C VAL A 110 3.00 27.42 -16.96
N VAL A 111 1.87 27.59 -17.64
CA VAL A 111 1.37 28.88 -18.12
C VAL A 111 -0.08 29.04 -17.67
N VAL A 112 -0.37 30.10 -16.93
CA VAL A 112 -1.73 30.42 -16.46
C VAL A 112 -2.30 31.51 -17.36
N LYS A 113 -3.47 31.28 -17.95
CA LYS A 113 -4.17 32.21 -18.85
C LYS A 113 -5.55 32.53 -18.32
N ASP A 114 -6.04 33.72 -18.61
CA ASP A 114 -7.43 34.08 -18.38
C ASP A 114 -8.34 33.56 -19.50
N SER A 115 -9.66 33.69 -19.32
CA SER A 115 -10.68 33.26 -20.30
C SER A 115 -11.22 34.42 -21.16
N SER A 116 -10.45 35.49 -21.34
CA SER A 116 -10.84 36.59 -22.23
C SER A 116 -10.77 36.18 -23.71
N ALA A 117 -11.41 36.95 -24.61
CA ALA A 117 -11.42 36.64 -26.04
C ALA A 117 -10.02 36.61 -26.68
N THR A 118 -9.07 37.36 -26.12
CA THR A 118 -7.63 37.27 -26.42
C THR A 118 -6.91 36.95 -25.10
N PRO A 119 -6.73 35.65 -24.77
CA PRO A 119 -6.30 35.22 -23.45
C PRO A 119 -5.03 35.92 -22.97
N LYS A 120 -5.11 36.60 -21.84
CA LYS A 120 -3.97 37.20 -21.16
C LYS A 120 -3.28 36.15 -20.31
N THR A 121 -1.95 36.13 -20.35
CA THR A 121 -1.15 35.26 -19.48
C THR A 121 -0.90 35.96 -18.14
N LEU A 122 -1.18 35.26 -17.04
CA LEU A 122 -0.83 35.69 -15.71
C LEU A 122 0.69 35.54 -15.52
N PRO A 123 1.44 36.62 -15.21
CA PRO A 123 2.88 36.55 -15.02
C PRO A 123 3.28 35.61 -13.87
N ALA A 124 4.44 34.95 -14.00
CA ALA A 124 4.96 34.01 -13.00
C ALA A 124 5.13 34.58 -11.59
N GLY A 125 5.26 35.90 -11.43
CA GLY A 125 5.34 36.56 -10.11
C GLY A 125 3.99 36.73 -9.41
N GLN A 126 2.88 36.43 -10.08
CA GLN A 126 1.52 36.61 -9.57
C GLN A 126 0.87 35.30 -9.11
N TYR A 127 1.62 34.20 -9.12
CA TYR A 127 1.21 32.94 -8.52
C TYR A 127 2.42 32.21 -7.95
N SER A 128 2.19 31.42 -6.90
CA SER A 128 3.16 30.44 -6.39
C SER A 128 2.84 29.07 -6.97
N LEU A 129 3.85 28.35 -7.43
CA LEU A 129 3.71 27.02 -8.03
C LEU A 129 4.53 26.01 -7.23
N ASN A 130 3.87 24.95 -6.77
CA ASN A 130 4.54 23.73 -6.34
C ASN A 130 4.52 22.71 -7.49
N ALA A 131 5.56 22.76 -8.32
CA ALA A 131 5.69 21.95 -9.52
C ALA A 131 5.66 20.44 -9.23
N LYS A 132 6.30 20.00 -8.14
CA LYS A 132 6.34 18.58 -7.78
C LYS A 132 4.98 18.06 -7.31
N HIS A 133 4.28 18.83 -6.48
CA HIS A 133 2.97 18.44 -5.96
C HIS A 133 1.81 18.73 -6.93
N GLY A 134 2.06 19.45 -8.02
CA GLY A 134 1.02 19.78 -8.99
C GLY A 134 -0.03 20.72 -8.39
N SER A 135 0.38 21.75 -7.67
CA SER A 135 -0.53 22.71 -7.06
C SER A 135 -0.01 24.13 -7.19
N LEU A 136 -0.93 25.10 -7.21
CA LEU A 136 -0.60 26.52 -7.33
C LEU A 136 -1.52 27.37 -6.46
N SER A 137 -1.05 28.56 -6.07
CA SER A 137 -1.88 29.60 -5.45
C SER A 137 -1.70 30.91 -6.19
N ILE A 138 -2.81 31.54 -6.61
CA ILE A 138 -2.76 32.85 -7.24
C ILE A 138 -2.61 33.91 -6.14
N THR A 139 -1.57 34.74 -6.22
CA THR A 139 -1.24 35.78 -5.22
C THR A 139 -1.68 37.17 -5.65
N ASP A 140 -1.80 37.41 -6.96
CA ASP A 140 -2.37 38.64 -7.52
C ASP A 140 -3.12 38.30 -8.82
N LYS A 141 -4.31 38.89 -8.99
CA LYS A 141 -5.12 38.80 -10.22
C LYS A 141 -5.64 40.16 -10.68
N THR A 142 -5.00 41.23 -10.25
CA THR A 142 -5.43 42.61 -10.48
C THR A 142 -4.42 43.39 -11.35
N THR A 143 -3.12 43.18 -11.13
CA THR A 143 -2.06 43.87 -11.88
C THR A 143 -1.91 43.30 -13.30
N GLY A 144 -1.99 44.14 -14.34
CA GLY A 144 -1.95 43.70 -15.74
C GLY A 144 -3.30 43.24 -16.30
N GLY A 145 -4.38 43.42 -15.52
CA GLY A 145 -5.75 43.11 -15.88
C GLY A 145 -6.42 44.12 -16.84
N PRO A 146 -7.76 44.16 -16.90
CA PRO A 146 -8.66 43.21 -16.25
C PRO A 146 -8.44 41.79 -16.79
N PHE A 147 -8.48 40.80 -15.90
CA PHE A 147 -8.48 39.39 -16.24
C PHE A 147 -9.90 38.82 -16.15
N VAL A 148 -10.22 37.83 -16.97
CA VAL A 148 -11.52 37.16 -17.01
C VAL A 148 -11.41 35.73 -16.49
N GLU A 149 -12.17 35.39 -15.45
CA GLU A 149 -12.24 34.02 -14.92
C GLU A 149 -13.18 33.12 -15.78
N PRO A 150 -13.01 31.78 -15.77
CA PRO A 150 -12.01 30.99 -15.05
C PRO A 150 -10.60 31.16 -15.61
N PHE A 151 -9.59 31.07 -14.76
CA PHE A 151 -8.21 30.88 -15.22
C PHE A 151 -8.03 29.45 -15.74
N LYS A 152 -7.19 29.30 -16.76
CA LYS A 152 -6.86 28.03 -17.41
C LYS A 152 -5.35 27.82 -17.36
N VAL A 153 -4.93 26.60 -17.07
CA VAL A 153 -3.52 26.26 -16.92
C VAL A 153 -3.10 25.30 -18.02
N ASP A 154 -2.05 25.68 -18.74
CA ASP A 154 -1.31 24.81 -19.66
C ASP A 154 -0.06 24.33 -18.93
N TYR A 155 0.29 23.05 -19.01
CA TYR A 155 1.51 22.53 -18.41
C TYR A 155 1.95 21.19 -19.02
N ALA A 156 3.25 20.90 -18.94
CA ALA A 156 3.78 19.56 -19.14
C ALA A 156 3.82 18.82 -17.80
N TYR A 157 3.73 17.49 -17.81
CA TYR A 157 3.84 16.66 -16.60
C TYR A 157 4.75 15.46 -16.85
N GLY A 158 5.53 15.09 -15.83
CA GLY A 158 6.46 13.97 -15.87
C GLY A 158 5.82 12.65 -15.42
N ALA A 159 6.63 11.59 -15.41
CA ALA A 159 6.21 10.30 -14.89
C ALA A 159 5.91 10.38 -13.37
N ALA A 160 4.91 9.62 -12.93
CA ALA A 160 4.54 9.46 -11.52
C ALA A 160 3.80 8.13 -11.33
N GLN A 161 3.67 7.67 -10.08
CA GLN A 161 2.84 6.52 -9.73
C GLN A 161 1.78 6.97 -8.73
N SER A 162 0.54 6.57 -8.96
CA SER A 162 -0.59 6.87 -8.07
C SER A 162 -1.27 5.58 -7.66
N THR A 163 -1.35 5.33 -6.35
CA THR A 163 -2.03 4.15 -5.80
C THR A 163 -3.35 4.59 -5.20
N ALA A 164 -4.46 4.14 -5.81
CA ALA A 164 -5.81 4.41 -5.31
C ALA A 164 -6.11 3.56 -4.06
N LEU A 165 -6.98 4.03 -3.18
CA LEU A 165 -7.39 3.28 -1.99
C LEU A 165 -8.62 2.42 -2.30
N PHE A 166 -8.68 1.21 -1.75
CA PHE A 166 -9.83 0.29 -1.81
C PHE A 166 -10.38 0.03 -3.22
N THR A 167 -9.48 -0.18 -4.18
CA THR A 167 -9.84 -0.53 -5.57
C THR A 167 -9.67 -2.03 -5.86
N GLN A 168 -9.04 -2.78 -4.94
CA GLN A 168 -8.82 -4.21 -5.06
C GLN A 168 -9.61 -4.99 -4.00
N PRO A 169 -10.11 -6.19 -4.33
CA PRO A 169 -10.62 -7.11 -3.31
C PRO A 169 -9.48 -7.59 -2.40
N LEU A 170 -9.83 -8.24 -1.29
CA LEU A 170 -8.90 -8.87 -0.35
C LEU A 170 -7.82 -9.68 -1.10
N PRO A 171 -6.55 -9.22 -1.10
CA PRO A 171 -5.49 -9.90 -1.83
C PRO A 171 -5.01 -11.14 -1.05
N GLU A 172 -5.11 -12.30 -1.69
CA GLU A 172 -4.39 -13.49 -1.25
C GLU A 172 -2.99 -13.52 -1.89
N ARG A 173 -1.96 -13.66 -1.06
CA ARG A 173 -0.56 -13.59 -1.48
C ARG A 173 0.25 -14.75 -0.95
N TRP A 174 1.29 -15.10 -1.70
CA TRP A 174 2.38 -15.92 -1.18
C TRP A 174 3.39 -15.01 -0.49
N VAL A 175 3.82 -15.39 0.70
CA VAL A 175 4.84 -14.67 1.46
C VAL A 175 6.05 -15.58 1.65
N ARG A 176 7.23 -15.06 1.35
CA ARG A 176 8.49 -15.75 1.55
C ARG A 176 9.47 -14.88 2.31
N PHE A 177 10.01 -15.41 3.40
CA PHE A 177 11.13 -14.84 4.10
C PHE A 177 12.37 -15.70 3.86
N GLU A 178 13.47 -15.05 3.54
CA GLU A 178 14.79 -15.63 3.39
C GLU A 178 15.69 -14.84 4.34
N GLY A 179 16.30 -15.50 5.31
CA GLY A 179 17.09 -14.85 6.34
C GLY A 179 18.13 -15.75 6.95
N LEU A 180 18.84 -15.22 7.93
CA LEU A 180 19.93 -15.89 8.64
C LEU A 180 19.59 -15.97 10.13
N ASN A 181 19.76 -17.15 10.72
CA ASN A 181 19.66 -17.34 12.16
C ASN A 181 20.97 -16.92 12.84
N THR A 182 21.01 -15.68 13.32
CA THR A 182 22.19 -15.11 13.96
C THR A 182 22.59 -15.79 15.27
N ALA A 183 21.66 -16.52 15.91
CA ALA A 183 21.95 -17.29 17.11
C ALA A 183 22.64 -18.65 16.81
N ASP A 184 22.59 -19.12 15.57
CA ASP A 184 23.16 -20.41 15.14
C ASP A 184 24.08 -20.19 13.93
N SER A 185 25.20 -19.51 14.17
CA SER A 185 26.26 -19.28 13.16
C SER A 185 25.78 -18.73 11.81
N ASN A 186 24.72 -17.91 11.81
CA ASN A 186 24.09 -17.37 10.60
C ASN A 186 23.60 -18.46 9.62
N ARG A 187 23.15 -19.62 10.12
CA ARG A 187 22.51 -20.63 9.26
C ARG A 187 21.30 -20.05 8.54
N GLU A 188 21.12 -20.44 7.28
CA GLU A 188 20.04 -19.92 6.45
C GLU A 188 18.69 -20.50 6.89
N VAL A 189 17.68 -19.64 6.90
CA VAL A 189 16.30 -20.00 7.24
C VAL A 189 15.37 -19.45 6.17
N VAL A 190 14.46 -20.30 5.71
CA VAL A 190 13.40 -19.94 4.78
C VAL A 190 12.04 -20.17 5.43
N ILE A 191 11.16 -19.18 5.34
CA ILE A 191 9.76 -19.30 5.76
C ILE A 191 8.89 -19.08 4.53
N ASP A 192 8.08 -20.06 4.16
CA ASP A 192 7.07 -19.94 3.11
C ASP A 192 5.68 -19.93 3.75
N LEU A 193 4.84 -18.96 3.43
CA LEU A 193 3.40 -18.95 3.74
C LEU A 193 2.62 -18.95 2.43
N TYR A 194 1.83 -19.98 2.21
CA TYR A 194 1.31 -20.29 0.86
C TYR A 194 0.13 -19.43 0.43
N ARG A 195 -0.67 -18.99 1.42
CA ARG A 195 -1.89 -18.24 1.20
C ARG A 195 -2.13 -17.31 2.38
N VAL A 196 -1.66 -16.09 2.26
CA VAL A 196 -1.86 -15.02 3.24
C VAL A 196 -2.89 -14.05 2.69
N ALA A 197 -4.02 -13.93 3.37
CA ALA A 197 -5.01 -12.89 3.15
C ALA A 197 -4.56 -11.64 3.90
N ILE A 198 -3.95 -10.69 3.18
CA ILE A 198 -3.39 -9.46 3.76
C ILE A 198 -4.53 -8.48 3.98
N ASN A 199 -4.67 -7.98 5.21
CA ASN A 199 -5.60 -6.92 5.60
C ASN A 199 -5.09 -5.54 5.14
N PRO A 200 -5.96 -4.54 4.93
CA PRO A 200 -5.47 -3.20 4.68
C PRO A 200 -4.74 -2.71 5.94
N ALA A 201 -3.73 -1.86 5.76
CA ALA A 201 -3.03 -1.24 6.85
C ALA A 201 -4.04 -0.45 7.72
N LYS A 202 -4.03 -0.71 9.03
CA LYS A 202 -4.92 -0.03 9.98
C LYS A 202 -4.61 1.47 10.03
N GLU A 203 -3.33 1.80 9.91
CA GLU A 203 -2.82 3.16 9.89
C GLU A 203 -1.59 3.26 8.98
N LEU A 204 -1.37 4.44 8.43
CA LEU A 204 -0.17 4.81 7.69
C LEU A 204 0.36 6.12 8.27
N SER A 205 1.30 6.02 9.21
CA SER A 205 1.85 7.17 9.94
C SER A 205 2.96 7.84 9.13
N ILE A 206 2.59 8.77 8.24
CA ILE A 206 3.51 9.39 7.26
C ILE A 206 4.42 10.46 7.89
N ILE A 207 3.98 11.09 8.98
CA ILE A 207 4.72 12.18 9.65
C ILE A 207 5.04 11.71 11.07
N THR A 208 6.30 11.34 11.32
CA THR A 208 6.80 10.85 12.60
C THR A 208 8.23 11.34 12.85
N GLU A 209 8.68 11.32 14.11
CA GLU A 209 10.07 11.65 14.47
C GLU A 209 11.05 10.50 14.14
N GLU A 210 10.54 9.28 14.03
CA GLU A 210 11.30 8.10 13.61
C GLU A 210 11.23 7.87 12.09
N LEU A 211 12.05 6.93 11.62
CA LEU A 211 11.93 6.35 10.27
C LEU A 211 10.49 5.88 10.05
N LEU A 212 9.98 6.21 8.86
CA LEU A 212 8.65 5.80 8.44
C LEU A 212 8.55 4.28 8.50
N LYS A 213 7.55 3.80 9.25
CA LYS A 213 7.23 2.39 9.39
C LYS A 213 5.72 2.21 9.26
N PHE A 214 5.31 1.13 8.63
CA PHE A 214 3.90 0.72 8.64
C PHE A 214 3.78 -0.80 8.73
N GLU A 215 2.71 -1.25 9.38
CA GLU A 215 2.44 -2.66 9.60
C GLU A 215 1.57 -3.22 8.49
N LEU A 216 2.00 -4.33 7.89
CA LEU A 216 1.13 -5.22 7.14
C LEU A 216 0.77 -6.40 8.02
N SER A 217 -0.52 -6.70 8.12
CA SER A 217 -1.03 -7.87 8.84
C SER A 217 -1.97 -8.68 7.96
N GLY A 218 -2.16 -9.95 8.30
CA GLY A 218 -3.00 -10.85 7.53
C GLY A 218 -3.27 -12.17 8.21
N GLN A 219 -4.19 -12.93 7.63
CA GLN A 219 -4.47 -14.30 8.06
C GLN A 219 -3.80 -15.29 7.12
N VAL A 220 -3.12 -16.28 7.69
CA VAL A 220 -2.61 -17.43 6.94
C VAL A 220 -3.75 -18.44 6.80
N LEU A 221 -4.24 -18.59 5.58
CA LEU A 221 -5.34 -19.47 5.24
C LEU A 221 -4.80 -20.85 4.82
N ALA A 222 -5.60 -21.88 5.05
CA ALA A 222 -5.31 -23.19 4.48
C ALA A 222 -5.38 -23.13 2.95
N ASP A 223 -4.33 -23.63 2.31
CA ASP A 223 -4.30 -23.88 0.87
C ASP A 223 -4.75 -25.32 0.59
N THR A 224 -6.04 -25.48 0.31
CA THR A 224 -6.65 -26.81 0.09
C THR A 224 -6.21 -27.48 -1.21
N LEU A 225 -5.50 -26.75 -2.07
CA LEU A 225 -4.85 -27.29 -3.27
C LEU A 225 -3.58 -28.08 -2.93
N LYS A 226 -3.05 -27.92 -1.70
CA LYS A 226 -1.92 -28.69 -1.20
C LYS A 226 -2.40 -29.91 -0.39
N PRO A 227 -1.73 -31.07 -0.49
CA PRO A 227 -2.14 -32.26 0.26
C PRO A 227 -2.10 -32.03 1.77
N ALA A 228 -3.19 -32.36 2.48
CA ALA A 228 -3.28 -32.20 3.93
C ALA A 228 -2.26 -33.06 4.71
N ALA A 229 -1.92 -34.22 4.16
CA ALA A 229 -0.90 -35.14 4.69
C ALA A 229 0.44 -35.06 3.93
N GLY A 230 0.61 -34.08 3.05
CA GLY A 230 1.87 -33.90 2.34
C GLY A 230 2.94 -33.27 3.24
N ASP A 231 4.21 -33.55 2.94
CA ASP A 231 5.37 -33.09 3.71
C ASP A 231 5.45 -31.56 3.86
N LEU A 232 4.71 -30.81 3.03
CA LEU A 232 4.74 -29.36 2.94
C LEU A 232 3.64 -28.66 3.75
N GLY A 233 2.67 -29.40 4.30
CA GLY A 233 1.49 -28.84 4.97
C GLY A 233 0.62 -27.96 4.06
N GLN A 234 -0.43 -27.37 4.63
CA GLN A 234 -1.39 -26.51 3.88
C GLN A 234 -1.25 -25.01 4.16
N PHE A 235 -0.54 -24.61 5.21
CA PHE A 235 -0.42 -23.20 5.62
C PHE A 235 0.91 -22.58 5.19
N GLY A 236 1.97 -23.38 5.19
CA GLY A 236 3.34 -22.91 4.99
C GLY A 236 4.35 -23.89 5.57
N ARG A 237 5.62 -23.50 5.56
CA ARG A 237 6.73 -24.26 6.15
C ARG A 237 7.86 -23.35 6.61
N ILE A 238 8.69 -23.86 7.50
CA ILE A 238 9.99 -23.31 7.86
C ILE A 238 11.04 -24.33 7.46
N VAL A 239 12.04 -23.91 6.70
CA VAL A 239 13.17 -24.74 6.25
C VAL A 239 14.43 -24.20 6.90
N LEU A 240 15.15 -25.08 7.59
CA LEU A 240 16.48 -24.80 8.12
C LEU A 240 17.51 -25.41 7.14
N LEU A 241 18.55 -24.65 6.82
CA LEU A 241 19.61 -25.05 5.90
C LEU A 241 20.94 -25.20 6.64
#